data_AF-A0A954IPS8-F1
#
_entry.id   AF-A0A954IPS8-F1
#
_cell.length_a   1.000
_cell.length_b   1.000
_cell.length_c   1.000
_cell.angle_alpha   90.00
_cell.angle_beta   90.00
_cell.angle_gamma   90.00
#
_symmetry.space_group_name_H-M   'P 1'
#
loop_
_entity.id
_entity.type
_entity.pdbx_description
1 polymer ?
#
loop_
_entity_poly.entity_id
_entity_poly.type
_entity_poly.pdbx_seq_one_letter_code
_entity_poly.pdbx_strand_id
1 'polypeptide(L)'
;MGSKVKYVLVSWAIVSWGCKVNADAPPTNFVVGFDRFARHKEVEEKVGGRLLLTELSCTACHADNSKQLAPKGGPRLNGAGNRLQAPWIKQFLSSTQVTKPGTTMPDMFAV
;
A
#
# COMPACT_ATOMS: atom_id res chain seq x y z
N MET A 1 -14.12 -16.26 65.22
CA MET A 1 -15.14 -16.20 64.14
C MET A 1 -15.43 -14.74 63.84
N GLY A 2 -15.06 -14.10 62.75
CA GLY A 2 -14.90 -14.56 61.36
C GLY A 2 -15.94 -13.85 60.48
N SER A 3 -15.82 -12.53 60.29
CA SER A 3 -16.76 -11.74 59.46
C SER A 3 -16.04 -10.92 58.39
N LYS A 4 -16.08 -11.48 57.18
CA LYS A 4 -16.35 -10.84 55.89
C LYS A 4 -15.54 -9.58 55.51
N VAL A 5 -14.29 -9.80 55.11
CA VAL A 5 -13.65 -8.97 54.07
C VAL A 5 -14.06 -9.55 52.71
N LYS A 6 -15.11 -9.00 52.09
CA LYS A 6 -15.56 -9.37 50.74
C LYS A 6 -15.85 -8.13 49.90
N TYR A 7 -14.94 -7.16 49.82
CA TYR A 7 -15.12 -5.99 48.94
C TYR A 7 -13.78 -5.37 48.50
N VAL A 8 -12.84 -6.16 47.96
CA VAL A 8 -11.63 -5.59 47.31
C VAL A 8 -11.20 -6.40 46.08
N LEU A 9 -12.12 -7.05 45.34
CA LEU A 9 -11.76 -7.81 44.14
C LEU A 9 -12.65 -7.54 42.92
N VAL A 10 -13.32 -6.39 42.87
CA VAL A 10 -14.10 -5.97 41.68
C VAL A 10 -13.80 -4.51 41.36
N SER A 11 -12.54 -4.17 41.07
CA SER A 11 -12.19 -2.85 40.50
C SER A 11 -10.93 -2.82 39.64
N TRP A 12 -10.32 -3.96 39.32
CA TRP A 12 -9.19 -4.05 38.37
C TRP A 12 -9.54 -4.82 37.08
N ALA A 13 -10.81 -5.12 36.84
CA ALA A 13 -11.26 -5.80 35.63
C ALA A 13 -11.88 -4.86 34.56
N ILE A 14 -12.08 -3.57 34.89
CA ILE A 14 -12.72 -2.61 33.97
C ILE A 14 -11.67 -1.81 33.16
N VAL A 15 -10.41 -1.76 33.59
CA VAL A 15 -9.29 -1.07 32.89
C VAL A 15 -8.58 -2.01 31.89
N SER A 16 -9.27 -2.97 31.29
CA SER A 16 -8.69 -3.83 30.24
C SER A 16 -9.65 -4.10 29.07
N TRP A 17 -10.80 -3.44 29.04
CA TRP A 17 -11.85 -3.69 28.05
C TRP A 17 -12.19 -2.44 27.22
N GLY A 18 -11.18 -1.66 26.83
CA GLY A 18 -11.46 -0.38 26.19
C GLY A 18 -10.29 0.36 25.56
N CYS A 19 -9.39 -0.32 24.82
CA CYS A 19 -8.73 0.29 23.66
C CYS A 19 -7.87 -0.75 22.92
N LYS A 20 -8.40 -1.35 21.87
CA LYS A 20 -7.56 -1.82 20.77
C LYS A 20 -7.48 -0.66 19.78
N VAL A 21 -6.59 0.30 20.04
CA VAL A 21 -6.13 1.21 18.98
C VAL A 21 -5.43 0.34 17.94
N ASN A 22 -6.08 0.08 16.81
CA ASN A 22 -5.39 -0.45 15.63
C ASN A 22 -4.59 0.72 15.04
N ALA A 23 -3.37 0.91 15.51
CA ALA A 23 -2.47 1.99 15.09
C ALA A 23 -1.38 1.54 14.09
N ASP A 24 -1.49 0.34 13.53
CA ASP A 24 -0.42 -0.22 12.68
C ASP A 24 -0.86 -0.35 11.21
N ALA A 25 -1.52 0.68 10.67
CA ALA A 25 -1.56 0.80 9.23
C ALA A 25 -0.11 1.00 8.77
N PRO A 26 0.44 0.16 7.87
CA PRO A 26 1.81 0.30 7.42
C PRO A 26 2.02 1.72 6.86
N PRO A 27 3.21 2.31 7.01
CA PRO A 27 3.48 3.64 6.47
C PRO A 27 3.10 3.65 4.99
N THR A 28 2.01 4.33 4.67
CA THR A 28 1.53 4.42 3.29
C THR A 28 2.27 5.56 2.64
N ASN A 29 2.84 5.32 1.46
CA ASN A 29 3.38 6.38 0.62
C ASN A 29 2.28 7.41 0.38
N PHE A 30 2.49 8.62 0.89
CA PHE A 30 1.55 9.71 0.75
C PHE A 30 1.68 10.29 -0.66
N VAL A 31 0.60 10.20 -1.43
CA VAL A 31 0.48 10.71 -2.80
C VAL A 31 -0.69 11.68 -2.80
N VAL A 32 -0.38 12.98 -2.79
CA VAL A 32 -1.34 14.07 -2.56
C VAL A 32 -2.64 13.89 -3.36
N GLY A 33 -2.53 13.65 -4.67
CA GLY A 33 -3.71 13.48 -5.53
C GLY A 33 -4.55 12.26 -5.16
N PHE A 34 -3.91 11.13 -4.86
CA PHE A 34 -4.61 9.90 -4.48
C PHE A 34 -5.24 10.02 -3.09
N ASP A 35 -4.50 10.54 -2.12
CA ASP A 35 -4.97 10.67 -0.74
C ASP A 35 -6.14 11.63 -0.62
N ARG A 36 -6.13 12.73 -1.38
CA ARG A 36 -7.21 13.72 -1.34
C ARG A 36 -8.54 13.17 -1.86
N PHE A 37 -8.53 12.43 -2.97
CA PHE A 37 -9.77 12.06 -3.67
C PHE A 37 -10.07 10.56 -3.64
N ALA A 38 -9.08 9.73 -3.99
CA ALA A 38 -9.29 8.30 -4.18
C ALA A 38 -9.33 7.52 -2.87
N ARG A 39 -8.51 7.90 -1.87
CA ARG A 39 -8.49 7.23 -0.56
C ARG A 39 -9.80 7.38 0.21
N HIS A 40 -10.49 8.50 0.01
CA HIS A 40 -11.80 8.79 0.60
C HIS A 40 -12.99 8.32 -0.26
N LYS A 41 -12.72 7.58 -1.36
CA LYS A 41 -13.73 7.04 -2.28
C LYS A 41 -14.61 8.13 -2.93
N GLU A 42 -14.07 9.33 -3.13
CA GLU A 42 -14.76 10.42 -3.83
C GLU A 42 -14.73 10.22 -5.36
N VAL A 43 -13.88 9.32 -5.86
CA VAL A 43 -13.75 8.94 -7.27
C VAL A 43 -13.81 7.43 -7.45
N GLU A 44 -14.14 6.97 -8.67
CA GLU A 44 -14.08 5.54 -9.00
C GLU A 44 -12.67 4.99 -8.78
N GLU A 45 -12.56 3.77 -8.26
CA GLU A 45 -11.28 3.10 -7.97
C GLU A 45 -10.36 3.04 -9.20
N LYS A 46 -10.93 2.84 -10.40
CA LYS A 46 -10.15 2.86 -11.66
C LYS A 46 -9.53 4.23 -11.94
N VAL A 47 -10.20 5.32 -11.57
CA VAL A 47 -9.68 6.69 -11.69
C VAL A 47 -8.53 6.87 -10.70
N GLY A 48 -8.70 6.45 -9.44
CA GLY A 48 -7.65 6.46 -8.43
C GLY A 48 -6.41 5.66 -8.85
N GLY A 49 -6.60 4.48 -9.44
CA GLY A 49 -5.51 3.67 -9.98
C GLY A 49 -4.76 4.35 -11.13
N ARG A 50 -5.47 5.00 -12.06
CA ARG A 50 -4.82 5.78 -13.14
C ARG A 50 -4.02 6.96 -12.59
N LEU A 51 -4.53 7.64 -11.57
CA LEU A 51 -3.84 8.73 -10.91
C LEU A 51 -2.52 8.25 -10.28
N LEU A 52 -2.52 7.09 -9.61
CA LEU A 52 -1.29 6.51 -9.08
C LEU A 52 -0.27 6.18 -10.18
N LEU A 53 -0.71 5.68 -11.35
CA LEU A 53 0.20 5.38 -12.45
C LEU A 53 0.94 6.62 -12.98
N THR A 54 0.31 7.80 -12.91
CA THR A 54 0.92 9.05 -13.34
C THR A 54 1.74 9.71 -12.23
N GLU A 55 1.21 9.79 -11.01
CA GLU A 55 1.87 10.41 -9.85
C GLU A 55 3.15 9.66 -9.45
N LEU A 56 3.13 8.33 -9.53
CA LEU A 56 4.29 7.47 -9.28
C LEU A 56 5.15 7.25 -10.54
N SER A 57 4.94 8.04 -11.60
CA SER A 57 5.73 8.04 -12.82
C SER A 57 5.87 6.67 -13.53
N CYS A 58 4.89 5.78 -13.40
CA CYS A 58 4.92 4.44 -14.01
C CYS A 58 4.95 4.53 -15.55
N THR A 59 4.29 5.54 -16.12
CA THR A 59 4.24 5.78 -17.56
C THR A 59 5.58 6.22 -18.14
N ALA A 60 6.53 6.72 -17.35
CA ALA A 60 7.85 7.13 -17.85
C ALA A 60 8.63 5.95 -18.46
N CYS A 61 8.45 4.74 -17.92
CA CYS A 61 9.08 3.53 -18.43
C CYS A 61 8.09 2.65 -19.20
N HIS A 62 6.82 2.60 -18.82
CA HIS A 62 5.83 1.69 -19.40
C HIS A 62 5.05 2.27 -20.61
N ALA A 63 5.53 3.37 -21.22
CA ALA A 63 4.93 4.02 -22.40
C ALA A 63 5.31 3.39 -23.77
N ASP A 64 4.72 3.91 -24.85
CA ASP A 64 4.99 3.51 -26.24
C ASP A 64 6.22 4.18 -26.86
N ASN A 65 6.86 3.45 -27.76
CA ASN A 65 8.24 3.54 -28.25
C ASN A 65 8.51 4.79 -29.12
N SER A 66 9.56 5.54 -28.80
CA SER A 66 10.32 6.36 -29.76
C SER A 66 11.84 6.14 -29.58
N LYS A 67 12.64 6.27 -30.65
CA LYS A 67 14.09 5.94 -30.74
C LYS A 67 14.89 7.23 -31.08
N GLN A 68 16.14 7.47 -30.66
CA GLN A 68 17.36 6.65 -30.78
C GLN A 68 18.30 6.73 -29.55
N LEU A 69 17.86 7.37 -28.46
CA LEU A 69 18.52 7.41 -27.13
C LEU A 69 17.46 7.35 -26.00
N ALA A 70 16.40 6.57 -26.19
CA ALA A 70 15.34 6.47 -25.20
C ALA A 70 15.77 5.64 -23.98
N PRO A 71 15.36 6.01 -22.75
CA PRO A 71 15.60 5.20 -21.57
C PRO A 71 15.04 3.78 -21.73
N LYS A 72 15.65 2.80 -21.07
CA LYS A 72 15.21 1.40 -21.11
C LYS A 72 13.76 1.30 -20.62
N GLY A 73 12.84 1.12 -21.56
CA GLY A 73 11.42 0.97 -21.27
C GLY A 73 11.10 -0.31 -20.48
N GLY A 74 10.01 -0.26 -19.75
CA GLY A 74 9.36 -1.40 -19.12
C GLY A 74 8.37 -2.10 -20.07
N PRO A 75 7.89 -3.30 -19.71
CA PRO A 75 6.86 -4.01 -20.48
C PRO A 75 5.55 -3.23 -20.57
N ARG A 76 4.73 -3.49 -21.59
CA ARG A 76 3.41 -2.84 -21.66
C ARG A 76 2.49 -3.33 -20.52
N LEU A 77 1.75 -2.40 -19.92
CA LEU A 77 0.81 -2.69 -18.81
C LEU A 77 -0.60 -3.08 -19.28
N ASN A 78 -0.85 -3.09 -20.58
CA ASN A 78 -2.11 -3.59 -21.13
C ASN A 78 -2.34 -5.06 -20.70
N GLY A 79 -3.55 -5.32 -20.18
CA GLY A 79 -3.93 -6.63 -19.67
C GLY A 79 -3.11 -7.11 -18.47
N ALA A 80 -2.31 -6.25 -17.80
CA ALA A 80 -1.53 -6.66 -16.63
C ALA A 80 -2.42 -7.20 -15.51
N GLY A 81 -3.61 -6.60 -15.30
CA GLY A 81 -4.60 -7.07 -14.31
C GLY A 81 -5.18 -8.46 -14.61
N ASN A 82 -5.08 -8.95 -15.86
CA ASN A 82 -5.50 -10.30 -16.22
C ASN A 82 -4.38 -11.34 -16.03
N ARG A 83 -3.12 -10.89 -16.00
CA ARG A 83 -1.93 -11.75 -15.96
C ARG A 83 -1.31 -11.84 -14.57
N LEU A 84 -1.45 -10.79 -13.78
CA LEU A 84 -0.77 -10.62 -12.50
C LEU A 84 -1.77 -10.65 -11.35
N GLN A 85 -1.38 -11.31 -10.27
CA GLN A 85 -2.20 -11.38 -9.05
C GLN A 85 -1.88 -10.20 -8.13
N ALA A 86 -2.90 -9.66 -7.46
CA ALA A 86 -2.74 -8.51 -6.56
C ALA A 86 -1.67 -8.71 -5.45
N PRO A 87 -1.56 -9.88 -4.79
CA PRO A 87 -0.49 -10.12 -3.81
C PRO A 87 0.90 -10.05 -4.42
N TRP A 88 1.07 -10.61 -5.63
CA TRP A 88 2.34 -10.56 -6.36
C TRP A 88 2.74 -9.13 -6.70
N ILE A 89 1.79 -8.31 -7.18
CA ILE A 89 2.04 -6.90 -7.51
C ILE A 89 2.51 -6.13 -6.27
N LYS A 90 1.84 -6.31 -5.12
CA LYS A 90 2.24 -5.65 -3.87
C LYS A 90 3.67 -6.03 -3.48
N GLN A 91 3.99 -7.32 -3.50
CA GLN A 91 5.33 -7.79 -3.15
C GLN A 91 6.39 -7.28 -4.13
N PHE A 92 6.07 -7.28 -5.43
CA PHE A 92 6.97 -6.79 -6.47
C PHE A 92 7.27 -5.29 -6.31
N LEU A 93 6.25 -4.47 -6.06
CA LEU A 93 6.42 -3.02 -5.85
C LEU A 93 7.12 -2.66 -4.53
N SER A 94 7.01 -3.51 -3.50
CA SER A 94 7.73 -3.33 -2.23
C SER A 94 9.21 -3.68 -2.32
N SER A 95 9.57 -4.71 -3.08
CA SER A 95 10.95 -5.19 -3.19
C SER A 95 11.17 -5.89 -4.54
N THR A 96 11.49 -5.07 -5.54
CA THR A 96 11.67 -5.46 -6.93
C THR A 96 12.85 -6.39 -7.12
N GLN A 97 13.97 -6.18 -6.42
CA GLN A 97 15.15 -7.04 -6.53
C GLN A 97 14.94 -8.42 -5.89
N VAL A 98 14.08 -8.53 -4.87
CA VAL A 98 13.73 -9.81 -4.24
C VAL A 98 12.87 -10.66 -5.18
N THR A 99 11.89 -10.02 -5.81
CA THR A 99 10.91 -10.69 -6.68
C THR A 99 11.41 -10.90 -8.11
N LYS A 100 12.25 -9.99 -8.61
CA LYS A 100 12.88 -10.07 -9.94
C LYS A 100 14.30 -9.49 -9.91
N PRO A 101 15.31 -10.29 -9.53
CA PRO A 101 16.71 -9.86 -9.54
C PRO A 101 17.15 -9.30 -10.90
N GLY A 102 17.88 -8.18 -10.88
CA GLY A 102 18.41 -7.54 -12.10
C GLY A 102 17.38 -6.70 -12.88
N THR A 103 16.18 -6.50 -12.32
CA THR A 103 15.24 -5.50 -12.84
C THR A 103 15.79 -4.08 -12.67
N THR A 104 15.46 -3.20 -13.61
CA THR A 104 15.79 -1.77 -13.55
C THR A 104 14.62 -0.93 -13.02
N MET A 105 13.50 -1.57 -12.69
CA MET A 105 12.36 -0.91 -12.06
C MET A 105 12.70 -0.64 -10.58
N PRO A 106 12.48 0.58 -10.08
CA PRO A 106 12.77 0.92 -8.69
C PRO A 106 11.74 0.32 -7.72
N ASP A 107 12.11 0.22 -6.45
CA ASP A 107 11.17 -0.07 -5.38
C ASP A 107 10.25 1.14 -5.20
N MET A 108 8.95 0.92 -5.35
CA MET A 108 7.96 2.01 -5.34
C MET A 108 7.50 2.37 -3.93
N PHE A 109 7.70 1.46 -2.97
CA PHE A 109 7.27 1.62 -1.59
C PHE A 109 8.41 1.66 -0.57
N ALA A 110 9.66 1.65 -1.02
CA ALA A 110 10.80 1.86 -0.15
C ALA A 110 10.93 3.37 0.13
N VAL A 111 10.69 3.77 1.37
CA VAL A 111 10.96 5.12 1.90
C VAL A 111 12.32 5.12 2.58
#